data_AF-A0ABC9WEX2-F1
#
_entry.id   AF-A0ABC9WEX2-F1
#
_cell.length_a   1.000
_cell.length_b   1.000
_cell.length_c   1.000
_cell.angle_alpha   90.00
_cell.angle_beta   90.00
_cell.angle_gamma   90.00
#
_symmetry.space_group_name_H-M   'P 1'
#
loop_
_entity.id
_entity.type
_entity.pdbx_description
1 polymer ?
#
loop_
_entity_poly.entity_id
_entity_poly.type
_entity_poly.pdbx_seq_one_letter_code
_entity_poly.pdbx_strand_id
1 'polypeptide(L)'
;MDEQGAPVKTQMEEGSLPKLATWEEYRNIVRVCRDATRKTKAHLELNLARDVKDNKKGFFKYISSKRKTRENVGPLLNEVGALVTEDTEKVELLNAFFASVFTAKASCQESQTLEVREKVWRKEDLPLVE
;
A
#
# COMPACT_ATOMS: atom_id res chain seq x y z
N MET A 1 -7.62 -61.00 -61.79
CA MET A 1 -8.79 -60.17 -62.08
C MET A 1 -8.99 -59.32 -60.85
N ASP A 2 -8.63 -58.06 -61.00
CA ASP A 2 -8.37 -57.12 -59.93
C ASP A 2 -9.67 -56.68 -59.24
N GLU A 3 -9.76 -56.86 -57.93
CA GLU A 3 -10.83 -56.24 -57.14
C GLU A 3 -10.50 -54.75 -56.95
N GLN A 4 -11.03 -53.90 -57.83
CA GLN A 4 -11.17 -52.47 -57.57
C GLN A 4 -12.26 -52.25 -56.49
N GLY A 5 -11.85 -52.28 -55.23
CA GLY A 5 -12.65 -51.72 -54.12
C GLY A 5 -12.45 -50.21 -54.04
N ALA A 6 -13.49 -49.43 -54.34
CA ALA A 6 -13.49 -47.97 -54.24
C ALA A 6 -13.20 -47.48 -52.80
N PRO A 7 -12.53 -46.32 -52.60
CA PRO A 7 -12.28 -45.82 -51.27
C PRO A 7 -13.59 -45.29 -50.66
N VAL A 8 -14.02 -45.92 -49.55
CA VAL A 8 -15.08 -45.42 -48.68
C VAL A 8 -14.67 -44.04 -48.19
N LYS A 9 -15.32 -42.99 -48.71
CA LYS A 9 -15.17 -41.64 -48.19
C LYS A 9 -15.90 -41.57 -46.85
N THR A 10 -15.17 -41.76 -45.77
CA THR A 10 -15.62 -41.38 -44.43
C THR A 10 -15.86 -39.87 -44.44
N GLN A 11 -17.12 -39.47 -44.45
CA GLN A 11 -17.52 -38.08 -44.21
C GLN A 11 -17.11 -37.76 -42.77
N MET A 12 -16.12 -36.88 -42.60
CA MET A 12 -15.90 -36.22 -41.33
C MET A 12 -17.08 -35.27 -41.16
N GLU A 13 -18.01 -35.65 -40.29
CA GLU A 13 -19.08 -34.76 -39.84
C GLU A 13 -18.40 -33.53 -39.21
N GLU A 14 -18.60 -32.35 -39.81
CA GLU A 14 -18.20 -31.08 -39.21
C GLU A 14 -19.05 -30.88 -37.95
N GLY A 15 -18.58 -31.47 -36.85
CA GLY A 15 -19.05 -31.20 -35.50
C GLY A 15 -18.80 -29.74 -35.18
N SER A 16 -19.85 -28.93 -35.32
CA SER A 16 -19.95 -27.55 -34.87
C SER A 16 -19.32 -27.38 -33.48
N LEU A 17 -18.35 -26.47 -33.38
CA LEU A 17 -17.51 -26.23 -32.21
C LEU A 17 -18.33 -25.86 -30.95
N PRO A 18 -18.31 -26.64 -29.86
CA PRO A 18 -18.91 -26.27 -28.56
C PRO A 18 -17.99 -25.36 -27.72
N LYS A 19 -17.13 -24.57 -28.36
CA LYS A 19 -15.98 -23.91 -27.70
C LYS A 19 -16.29 -22.50 -27.16
N LEU A 20 -17.35 -21.86 -27.65
CA LEU A 20 -17.72 -20.50 -27.25
C LEU A 20 -18.59 -20.48 -25.98
N ALA A 21 -19.56 -21.38 -25.85
CA ALA A 21 -20.43 -21.48 -24.66
C ALA A 21 -19.61 -21.81 -23.39
N THR A 22 -18.68 -22.74 -23.49
CA THR A 22 -17.77 -23.14 -22.40
C THR A 22 -16.80 -22.01 -22.00
N TRP A 23 -16.39 -21.16 -22.93
CA TRP A 23 -15.56 -19.98 -22.64
C TRP A 23 -16.35 -18.84 -21.98
N GLU A 24 -17.59 -18.59 -22.42
CA GLU A 24 -18.51 -17.64 -21.80
C GLU A 24 -18.78 -18.01 -20.33
N GLU A 25 -19.08 -19.29 -20.09
CA GLU A 25 -19.31 -19.85 -18.76
C GLU A 25 -18.07 -19.73 -17.86
N TYR A 26 -16.90 -20.10 -18.37
CA TYR A 26 -15.62 -19.92 -17.66
C TYR A 26 -15.40 -18.46 -17.26
N ARG A 27 -15.57 -17.51 -18.20
CA ARG A 27 -15.43 -16.07 -17.92
C ARG A 27 -16.44 -15.62 -16.86
N ASN A 28 -17.68 -16.10 -16.93
CA ASN A 28 -18.69 -15.77 -15.94
C ASN A 28 -18.31 -16.28 -14.53
N ILE A 29 -17.84 -17.53 -14.42
CA ILE A 29 -17.37 -18.11 -13.15
C ILE A 29 -16.21 -17.28 -12.58
N VAL A 30 -15.21 -16.94 -13.41
CA VAL A 30 -14.08 -16.09 -12.97
C VAL A 30 -14.56 -14.72 -12.47
N ARG A 31 -15.52 -14.10 -13.17
CA ARG A 31 -16.12 -12.82 -12.75
C ARG A 31 -16.81 -12.95 -11.39
N VAL A 32 -17.68 -13.95 -11.23
CA VAL A 32 -18.42 -14.20 -9.98
C VAL A 32 -17.46 -14.43 -8.81
N CYS A 33 -16.44 -15.28 -8.98
CA CYS A 33 -15.44 -15.54 -7.95
C CYS A 33 -14.66 -14.28 -7.57
N ARG A 34 -14.27 -13.46 -8.56
CA ARG A 34 -13.56 -12.20 -8.32
C ARG A 34 -14.44 -11.20 -7.55
N ASP A 35 -15.71 -11.11 -7.92
CA ASP A 35 -16.65 -10.18 -7.28
C ASP A 35 -17.03 -10.64 -5.86
N ALA A 36 -17.19 -11.94 -5.64
CA ALA A 36 -17.34 -12.50 -4.29
C ALA A 36 -16.13 -12.18 -3.42
N THR A 37 -14.92 -12.38 -3.94
CA THR A 37 -13.67 -12.05 -3.23
C THR A 37 -13.60 -10.57 -2.85
N ARG A 38 -13.97 -9.68 -3.78
CA ARG A 38 -14.00 -8.23 -3.52
C ARG A 38 -15.02 -7.84 -2.46
N LYS A 39 -16.23 -8.40 -2.54
CA LYS A 39 -17.30 -8.13 -1.56
C LYS A 39 -16.89 -8.59 -0.16
N THR A 40 -16.37 -9.81 -0.03
CA THR A 40 -15.88 -10.33 1.25
C THR A 40 -14.74 -9.48 1.81
N LYS A 41 -13.80 -9.07 0.95
CA LYS A 41 -12.71 -8.17 1.36
C LYS A 41 -13.23 -6.82 1.84
N ALA A 42 -14.12 -6.18 1.09
CA ALA A 42 -14.69 -4.88 1.47
C ALA A 42 -15.49 -4.98 2.77
N HIS A 43 -16.22 -6.08 2.98
CA HIS A 43 -16.96 -6.31 4.22
C HIS A 43 -16.02 -6.47 5.42
N LEU A 44 -14.92 -7.22 5.27
CA LEU A 44 -13.88 -7.35 6.30
C LEU A 44 -13.27 -5.98 6.65
N GLU A 45 -12.89 -5.20 5.64
CA GLU A 45 -12.29 -3.87 5.81
C GLU A 45 -13.26 -2.90 6.52
N LEU A 46 -14.55 -2.92 6.14
CA LEU A 46 -15.59 -2.14 6.79
C LEU A 46 -15.73 -2.50 8.28
N ASN A 47 -15.77 -3.78 8.61
CA ASN A 47 -15.91 -4.23 10.01
C ASN A 47 -14.69 -3.81 10.84
N LEU A 48 -13.48 -3.96 10.31
CA LEU A 48 -12.26 -3.51 10.97
C LEU A 48 -12.23 -2.00 11.23
N ALA A 49 -12.73 -1.20 10.27
CA ALA A 49 -12.80 0.25 10.40
C ALA A 49 -13.86 0.68 11.43
N ARG A 50 -15.03 0.04 11.44
CA ARG A 50 -16.10 0.31 12.42
C ARG A 50 -15.67 -0.03 13.84
N ASP A 51 -15.04 -1.19 14.00
CA ASP A 51 -14.67 -1.73 15.31
C ASP A 51 -13.30 -1.22 15.78
N VAL A 52 -12.74 -0.18 15.14
CA VAL A 52 -11.39 0.32 15.47
C VAL A 52 -11.27 0.75 16.93
N LYS A 53 -12.35 1.26 17.55
CA LYS A 53 -12.34 1.68 18.95
C LYS A 53 -12.13 0.50 19.90
N ASP A 54 -12.81 -0.61 19.62
CA ASP A 54 -12.84 -1.81 20.47
C ASP A 54 -11.75 -2.82 20.11
N ASN A 55 -11.32 -2.85 18.84
CA ASN A 55 -10.33 -3.76 18.28
C ASN A 55 -9.24 -3.04 17.48
N LYS A 56 -8.57 -2.06 18.12
CA LYS A 56 -7.42 -1.33 17.55
C LYS A 56 -6.36 -2.29 17.01
N LYS A 57 -6.04 -3.35 17.76
CA LYS A 57 -5.01 -4.33 17.39
C LYS A 57 -5.33 -5.05 16.09
N GLY A 58 -6.58 -5.47 15.89
CA GLY A 58 -7.03 -6.13 14.66
C GLY A 58 -6.90 -5.22 13.44
N PHE A 59 -7.32 -3.96 13.57
CA PHE A 59 -7.20 -2.95 12.52
C PHE A 59 -5.75 -2.72 12.10
N PHE A 60 -4.86 -2.38 13.05
CA PHE A 60 -3.46 -2.12 12.73
C PHE A 60 -2.71 -3.36 12.23
N LYS A 61 -3.06 -4.57 12.71
CA LYS A 61 -2.53 -5.83 12.18
C LYS A 61 -2.94 -6.05 10.72
N TYR A 62 -4.18 -5.74 10.35
CA TYR A 62 -4.61 -5.83 8.96
C TYR A 62 -3.83 -4.84 8.08
N ILE A 63 -3.72 -3.58 8.51
CA ILE A 63 -2.99 -2.54 7.79
C ILE A 63 -1.51 -2.91 7.63
N SER A 64 -0.84 -3.40 8.68
CA SER A 64 0.55 -3.87 8.58
C SER A 64 0.70 -5.04 7.61
N SER A 65 -0.21 -6.02 7.62
CA SER A 65 -0.18 -7.15 6.70
C SER A 65 -0.41 -6.78 5.22
N LYS A 66 -1.05 -5.62 4.94
CA LYS A 66 -1.30 -5.13 3.58
C LYS A 66 -0.23 -4.20 3.05
N ARG A 67 0.59 -3.62 3.92
CA ARG A 67 1.72 -2.77 3.52
C ARG A 67 2.80 -3.64 2.84
N LYS A 68 3.30 -3.18 1.68
CA LYS A 68 4.28 -3.91 0.86
C LYS A 68 5.71 -3.79 1.39
N THR A 69 6.02 -2.70 2.10
CA THR A 69 7.35 -2.40 2.63
C THR A 69 7.33 -2.60 4.14
N ARG A 70 8.43 -3.13 4.70
CA ARG A 70 8.68 -3.00 6.15
C ARG A 70 8.71 -1.51 6.50
N GLU A 71 8.36 -1.18 7.75
CA GLU A 71 8.30 0.21 8.24
C GLU A 71 9.67 0.90 8.32
N ASN A 72 10.74 0.27 7.84
CA ASN A 72 12.10 0.77 7.95
C ASN A 72 12.53 1.57 6.72
N VAL A 73 13.33 2.59 6.98
CA VAL A 73 14.09 3.27 5.93
C VAL A 73 15.04 2.25 5.32
N GLY A 74 15.00 2.12 3.99
CA GLY A 74 15.93 1.28 3.25
C GLY A 74 17.38 1.70 3.50
N PRO A 75 18.37 0.92 3.06
CA PRO A 75 19.75 1.33 3.20
C PRO A 75 20.03 2.68 2.53
N LEU A 76 20.79 3.53 3.21
CA LEU A 76 21.17 4.85 2.72
C LEU A 76 22.64 4.83 2.27
N LEU A 77 23.02 5.76 1.41
CA LEU A 77 24.43 6.01 1.12
C LEU A 77 24.88 7.23 1.90
N ASN A 78 26.00 7.11 2.61
CA ASN A 78 26.64 8.26 3.26
C ASN A 78 27.45 9.09 2.25
N GLU A 79 28.07 10.17 2.72
CA GLU A 79 28.87 11.08 1.90
C GLU A 79 30.04 10.40 1.17
N VAL A 80 30.58 9.33 1.76
CA VAL A 80 31.69 8.54 1.21
C VAL A 80 31.18 7.42 0.27
N GLY A 81 29.86 7.33 0.05
CA GLY A 81 29.23 6.31 -0.78
C GLY A 81 29.13 4.93 -0.12
N ALA A 82 29.35 4.82 1.19
CA ALA A 82 29.17 3.57 1.94
C ALA A 82 27.70 3.36 2.32
N LEU A 83 27.29 2.09 2.30
CA LEU A 83 25.90 1.69 2.51
C LEU A 83 25.61 1.55 4.03
N VAL A 84 24.76 2.43 4.52
CA VAL A 84 24.32 2.53 5.91
C VAL A 84 23.06 1.69 6.10
N THR A 85 23.15 0.65 6.93
CA THR A 85 22.03 -0.27 7.22
C THR A 85 21.51 -0.15 8.65
N GLU A 86 22.33 0.33 9.59
CA GLU A 86 21.94 0.51 10.99
C GLU A 86 21.01 1.72 11.13
N ASP A 87 19.92 1.57 11.90
CA ASP A 87 18.93 2.63 12.04
C ASP A 87 19.46 3.85 12.81
N THR A 88 20.37 3.65 13.78
CA THR A 88 21.05 4.74 14.49
C THR A 88 21.83 5.63 13.52
N GLU A 89 22.69 5.01 12.70
CA GLU A 89 23.50 5.71 11.71
C GLU A 89 22.64 6.40 10.64
N LYS A 90 21.52 5.78 10.20
CA LYS A 90 20.57 6.41 9.27
C LYS A 90 19.94 7.67 9.88
N VAL A 91 19.59 7.63 11.17
CA VAL A 91 18.99 8.78 11.87
C VAL A 91 20.00 9.92 11.96
N GLU A 92 21.25 9.64 12.31
CA GLU A 92 22.31 10.64 12.38
C GLU A 92 22.59 11.27 11.01
N LEU A 93 22.70 10.45 9.96
CA LEU A 93 22.91 10.91 8.59
C LEU A 93 21.78 11.85 8.12
N LEU A 94 20.52 11.45 8.35
CA LEU A 94 19.36 12.28 7.99
C LEU A 94 19.32 13.57 8.81
N ASN A 95 19.59 13.50 10.13
CA ASN A 95 19.62 14.69 10.99
C ASN A 95 20.69 15.69 10.54
N ALA A 96 21.90 15.22 10.21
CA ALA A 96 22.97 16.07 9.70
C ALA A 96 22.60 16.73 8.37
N PHE A 97 22.00 15.96 7.45
CA PHE A 97 21.50 16.47 6.17
C PHE A 97 20.40 17.54 6.38
N PHE A 98 19.45 17.28 7.29
CA PHE A 98 18.41 18.25 7.64
C PHE A 98 19.01 19.53 8.24
N ALA A 99 19.99 19.43 9.13
CA ALA A 99 20.66 20.62 9.70
C ALA A 99 21.39 21.44 8.62
N SER A 100 22.04 20.77 7.65
CA SER A 100 22.80 21.41 6.57
C SER A 100 21.93 22.28 5.65
N VAL A 101 20.69 21.86 5.36
CA VAL A 101 19.78 22.65 4.51
C VAL A 101 19.23 23.90 5.21
N PHE A 102 19.32 23.99 6.54
CA PHE A 102 18.99 25.19 7.28
C PHE A 102 20.23 26.06 7.44
N THR A 103 20.44 26.97 6.49
CA THR A 103 21.45 28.02 6.64
C THR A 103 21.02 28.96 7.78
N ALA A 104 21.78 29.00 8.86
CA ALA A 104 21.65 30.08 9.83
C ALA A 104 21.94 31.40 9.08
N LYS A 105 20.95 32.29 8.95
CA LYS A 105 21.23 33.66 8.50
C LYS A 105 22.12 34.32 9.55
N ALA A 106 23.43 34.21 9.38
CA ALA A 106 24.36 35.04 10.09
C ALA A 106 24.19 36.48 9.56
N SER A 107 23.82 37.36 10.49
CA SER A 107 23.68 38.83 10.42
C SER A 107 22.28 39.41 10.13
N CYS A 108 21.56 39.73 11.21
CA CYS A 108 21.57 41.13 11.63
C CYS A 108 21.94 41.17 13.11
N GLN A 109 22.77 42.15 13.45
CA GLN A 109 23.44 42.36 14.73
C GLN A 109 22.52 42.24 15.95
N GLU A 110 23.13 41.72 17.01
CA GLU A 110 22.69 41.81 18.40
C GLU A 110 22.40 43.26 18.79
N SER A 111 21.15 43.53 19.18
CA SER A 111 20.76 44.49 20.23
C SER A 111 19.26 44.74 20.17
N GLN A 112 18.49 43.92 20.89
CA GLN A 112 17.52 44.39 21.87
C GLN A 112 16.86 43.19 22.54
N THR A 113 17.21 43.04 23.82
CA THR A 113 16.44 42.46 24.90
C THR A 113 14.95 42.31 24.55
N LEU A 114 14.52 41.09 24.27
CA LEU A 114 13.10 40.74 24.21
C LEU A 114 12.81 39.69 25.28
N GLU A 115 12.89 40.12 26.54
CA GLU A 115 12.19 39.46 27.64
C GLU A 115 10.67 39.62 27.48
N VAL A 116 10.05 39.13 26.40
CA VAL A 116 8.58 39.00 26.33
C VAL A 116 8.23 37.86 25.37
N ARG A 117 8.46 36.61 25.78
CA ARG A 117 7.57 35.51 25.33
C ARG A 117 7.66 34.24 26.17
N GLU A 118 8.03 34.34 27.43
CA GLU A 118 7.87 33.23 28.36
C GLU A 118 6.61 33.45 29.19
N LYS A 119 5.45 33.19 28.58
CA LYS A 119 4.13 32.90 29.19
C LYS A 119 3.08 32.83 28.09
N VAL A 120 2.02 32.08 28.34
CA VAL A 120 0.88 31.81 27.45
C VAL A 120 1.09 30.62 26.50
N TRP A 121 1.45 29.47 27.08
CA TRP A 121 0.70 28.24 26.83
C TRP A 121 0.17 27.73 28.17
N ARG A 122 -0.67 28.56 28.81
CA ARG A 122 -1.63 27.99 29.75
C ARG A 122 -2.75 27.40 28.91
N LYS A 123 -3.10 26.17 29.26
CA LYS A 123 -4.37 25.57 28.90
C LYS A 123 -5.45 26.44 29.54
N GLU A 124 -6.26 27.11 28.74
CA GLU A 124 -7.58 27.57 29.14
C GLU A 124 -8.60 26.93 28.17
N ASP A 125 -9.21 25.86 28.68
CA ASP A 125 -10.65 25.59 28.71
C ASP A 125 -11.44 25.62 27.40
N LEU A 126 -11.71 24.42 26.89
CA LEU A 126 -12.79 24.16 25.95
C LEU A 126 -14.14 24.39 26.65
N PRO A 127 -15.09 25.14 26.05
CA PRO A 127 -16.40 25.30 26.65
C PRO A 127 -17.21 24.00 26.55
N LEU A 128 -17.75 23.59 27.69
CA LEU A 128 -18.85 22.64 27.81
C LEU A 128 -20.08 23.27 27.14
N VAL A 129 -20.61 22.62 26.10
CA VAL A 129 -21.93 22.96 25.56
C VAL A 129 -22.97 22.10 26.29
N GLU A 130 -24.00 22.76 26.82
CA GLU A 130 -25.20 22.13 27.38
C GLU A 130 -26.11 21.61 26.27
#